data_AF-A0A258ZI40-F1
#
_entry.id   AF-A0A258ZI40-F1
#
_cell.length_a   1.000
_cell.length_b   1.000
_cell.length_c   1.000
_cell.angle_alpha   90.00
_cell.angle_beta   90.00
_cell.angle_gamma   90.00
#
_symmetry.space_group_name_H-M   'P 1'
#
loop_
_entity.id
_entity.type
_entity.pdbx_description
1 polymer ?
#
loop_
_entity_poly.entity_id
_entity_poly.type
_entity_poly.pdbx_seq_one_letter_code
_entity_poly.pdbx_strand_id
1 'polypeptide(L)' 'MCTLIDSGVNTTGFVYERATLEAQNLFNTADVIIAKGMGNYECMTPTIRANICFLLKVKCSVVSRSLGHEIGSIICKID' A
#
# COMPACT_ATOMS: atom_id res chain seq x y z
N MET A 1 4.08 22.28 -2.06
CA MET A 1 4.14 22.03 -0.60
C MET A 1 3.17 20.92 -0.27
N CYS A 2 3.50 20.05 0.69
CA CYS A 2 2.62 19.00 1.18
C CYS A 2 2.75 18.87 2.70
N THR A 3 1.76 18.24 3.33
CA THR A 3 1.84 17.84 4.74
C THR A 3 2.56 16.49 4.83
N LEU A 4 3.62 16.42 5.62
CA LEU A 4 4.34 15.18 5.91
C LEU A 4 3.84 14.64 7.24
N ILE A 5 3.37 13.39 7.24
CA ILE A 5 2.84 12.71 8.42
C ILE A 5 3.63 11.43 8.64
N ASP A 6 3.97 11.16 9.89
CA ASP A 6 4.50 9.87 10.29
C ASP A 6 3.34 8.89 10.53
N SER A 7 3.37 7.77 9.79
CA SER A 7 2.45 6.67 9.99
C SER A 7 2.55 6.03 11.39
N GLY A 8 3.69 6.15 12.07
CA GLY A 8 3.97 5.50 13.35
C GLY A 8 4.13 3.98 13.29
N VAL A 9 4.10 3.39 12.09
CA VAL A 9 4.25 1.95 11.91
C VAL A 9 5.73 1.57 11.83
N ASN A 10 6.17 0.69 12.73
CA ASN A 10 7.52 0.13 12.69
C ASN A 10 7.54 -1.16 11.84
N THR A 11 7.15 -1.03 10.57
CA THR A 11 7.08 -2.10 9.56
C THR A 11 7.46 -1.57 8.18
N THR A 12 7.76 -2.48 7.26
CA THR A 12 8.12 -2.13 5.86
C THR A 12 6.92 -1.62 5.04
N GLY A 13 5.70 -1.95 5.45
CA GLY A 13 4.45 -1.45 4.87
C GLY A 13 3.56 -0.83 5.94
N PHE A 14 2.48 -0.19 5.50
CA PHE A 14 1.49 0.43 6.37
C PHE A 14 0.50 -0.61 6.90
N VAL A 15 0.58 -0.88 8.21
CA VAL A 15 -0.37 -1.74 8.94
C VAL A 15 -1.36 -0.82 9.66
N TYR A 16 -2.61 -0.76 9.18
CA TYR A 16 -3.60 0.23 9.60
C TYR A 16 -3.82 0.25 11.12
N GLU A 17 -3.94 -0.92 11.75
CA GLU A 17 -4.23 -1.08 13.17
C GLU A 17 -3.09 -0.59 14.08
N ARG A 18 -1.87 -0.47 13.53
CA ARG A 18 -0.67 0.00 14.24
C ARG A 18 -0.34 1.45 13.93
N ALA A 19 -1.05 2.08 13.00
CA ALA A 19 -0.79 3.44 12.60
C ALA A 19 -1.27 4.44 13.65
N THR A 20 -0.69 5.65 13.65
CA THR A 20 -1.18 6.76 14.49
C THR A 20 -2.62 7.12 14.14
N LEU A 21 -3.36 7.68 15.10
CA LEU A 21 -4.73 8.14 14.86
C LEU A 21 -4.80 9.19 13.72
N GLU A 22 -3.79 10.05 13.60
CA GLU A 22 -3.69 11.02 12.52
C GLU A 22 -3.57 10.34 11.16
N ALA A 23 -2.68 9.34 11.04
CA ALA A 23 -2.50 8.59 9.80
C ALA A 23 -3.72 7.74 9.46
N GLN A 24 -4.39 7.14 10.44
CA GLN A 24 -5.64 6.41 10.23
C GLN A 24 -6.75 7.35 9.73
N ASN A 25 -6.89 8.54 10.33
CA ASN A 25 -7.89 9.51 9.90
C ASN A 25 -7.66 9.94 8.46
N LEU A 26 -6.41 10.26 8.08
CA LEU A 26 -6.06 10.59 6.69
C LEU A 26 -6.28 9.40 5.75
N PHE A 27 -5.91 8.20 6.18
CA PHE A 27 -6.15 6.98 5.41
C PHE A 27 -7.64 6.76 5.19
N ASN A 28 -8.53 7.11 6.11
CA ASN A 28 -9.97 6.93 5.99
C ASN A 28 -10.64 8.02 5.14
N THR A 29 -10.17 9.27 5.24
CA THR A 29 -10.82 10.41 4.57
C THR A 29 -10.23 10.72 3.20
N ALA A 30 -9.07 10.17 2.84
CA ALA A 30 -8.48 10.38 1.52
C ALA A 30 -9.40 9.87 0.40
N ASP A 31 -9.56 10.67 -0.65
CA ASP A 31 -10.30 10.27 -1.86
C ASP A 31 -9.59 9.12 -2.59
N VAL A 32 -8.26 9.21 -2.67
CA VAL A 32 -7.38 8.25 -3.35
C VAL A 32 -6.10 8.03 -2.53
N ILE A 33 -5.65 6.78 -2.46
CA ILE A 33 -4.39 6.41 -1.83
C ILE A 33 -3.43 5.85 -2.87
N ILE A 34 -2.19 6.36 -2.90
CA ILE A 34 -1.13 5.80 -3.74
C ILE A 34 -0.17 4.99 -2.86
N ALA A 35 -0.39 3.68 -2.81
CA ALA A 35 0.42 2.74 -2.04
C ALA A 35 1.66 2.32 -2.83
N LYS A 36 2.85 2.75 -2.39
CA LYS A 36 4.12 2.48 -3.09
C LYS A 36 4.79 1.21 -2.56
N GLY A 37 5.24 0.33 -3.46
CA GLY A 37 6.09 -0.82 -3.14
C GLY A 37 5.34 -2.05 -2.61
N MET A 38 6.05 -3.19 -2.56
CA MET A 38 5.46 -4.48 -2.20
C MET A 38 5.02 -4.55 -0.72
N GLY A 39 5.73 -3.88 0.20
CA GLY A 39 5.35 -3.88 1.62
C GLY A 39 3.95 -3.31 1.85
N ASN A 40 3.61 -2.20 1.20
CA ASN A 40 2.25 -1.66 1.28
C ASN A 40 1.23 -2.55 0.59
N TYR A 41 1.57 -3.12 -0.56
CA TYR A 41 0.71 -4.11 -1.23
C TYR A 41 0.39 -5.30 -0.33
N GLU A 42 1.41 -5.89 0.32
CA GLU A 42 1.28 -7.04 1.20
C GLU A 42 0.46 -6.70 2.46
N CYS A 43 0.64 -5.52 3.06
CA CYS A 43 -0.10 -5.12 4.26
C CYS A 43 -1.56 -4.73 3.99
N MET A 44 -1.87 -4.25 2.78
CA MET A 44 -3.21 -3.77 2.42
C MET A 44 -3.97 -4.76 1.53
N THR A 45 -3.43 -5.96 1.28
CA THR A 45 -4.08 -7.05 0.52
C THR A 45 -4.40 -8.22 1.46
N PRO A 46 -5.64 -8.77 1.48
CA PRO A 46 -6.79 -8.35 0.67
C PRO A 46 -7.22 -6.91 0.96
N THR A 47 -7.71 -6.23 -0.08
CA THR A 47 -7.99 -4.79 -0.08
C THR A 47 -8.82 -4.36 1.12
N ILE A 48 -8.25 -3.52 1.99
CA ILE A 48 -8.90 -3.05 3.22
C ILE A 48 -9.83 -1.84 3.00
N ARG A 49 -9.74 -1.16 1.86
CA ARG A 49 -10.67 -0.10 1.40
C ARG A 49 -10.59 0.12 -0.11
N ALA A 50 -11.63 0.69 -0.70
CA ALA A 50 -11.62 1.12 -2.09
C ALA A 50 -10.68 2.30 -2.34
N ASN A 51 -10.36 2.52 -3.62
CA ASN A 51 -9.57 3.62 -4.15
C ASN A 51 -8.10 3.58 -3.70
N ILE A 52 -7.52 2.38 -3.60
CA ILE A 52 -6.09 2.20 -3.40
C ILE A 52 -5.44 1.90 -4.74
N CYS A 53 -4.52 2.77 -5.16
CA CYS A 53 -3.64 2.56 -6.29
C CYS A 53 -2.30 2.00 -5.82
N PHE A 54 -2.05 0.73 -6.12
CA PHE A 54 -0.77 0.06 -5.86
C PHE A 54 0.21 0.34 -7.00
N LEU A 55 1.33 1.00 -6.67
CA LEU A 55 2.45 1.23 -7.57
C LEU A 55 3.68 0.48 -7.07
N LEU A 56 4.04 -0.62 -7.73
CA LEU A 56 5.15 -1.46 -7.30
C LEU A 56 5.89 -2.12 -8.47
N LYS A 57 7.11 -2.58 -8.19
CA LYS A 57 7.81 -3.56 -9.01
C LYS A 57 7.71 -4.91 -8.33
N VAL A 58 7.34 -5.95 -9.06
CA VAL A 58 7.33 -7.33 -8.54
C VAL A 58 8.77 -7.81 -8.38
N LYS A 59 9.18 -8.21 -7.16
CA LYS A 59 10.55 -8.66 -6.88
C LYS A 59 10.65 -10.09 -6.36
N CYS A 60 9.52 -10.75 -6.08
CA CYS A 60 9.50 -12.11 -5.55
C CYS A 60 8.37 -12.94 -6.19
N SER A 61 8.51 -14.26 -6.12
CA SER A 61 7.55 -15.23 -6.67
C SER A 61 6.19 -15.20 -5.97
N VAL A 62 6.16 -14.83 -4.68
CA VAL A 62 4.92 -14.73 -3.89
C VAL A 62 4.02 -13.63 -4.46
N VAL A 63 4.55 -12.42 -4.59
CA VAL A 63 3.81 -11.29 -5.16
C VAL A 63 3.50 -11.52 -6.64
N SER A 64 4.44 -12.12 -7.39
CA SER A 64 4.22 -12.53 -8.79
C SER A 64 2.98 -13.41 -8.95
N ARG A 65 2.84 -14.45 -8.11
CA ARG A 65 1.68 -15.35 -8.12
C ARG A 65 0.40 -14.65 -7.67
N SER A 66 0.50 -13.79 -6.65
CA SER A 66 -0.65 -13.02 -6.13
C SER A 66 -1.22 -12.07 -7.19
N LEU A 67 -0.36 -11.44 -7.99
CA LEU A 67 -0.75 -10.49 -9.03
C LEU A 67 -0.96 -11.12 -10.41
N GLY A 68 -0.50 -12.36 -10.64
CA GLY A 68 -0.53 -13.00 -11.96
C GLY A 68 0.43 -12.38 -12.97
N HIS A 69 1.51 -11.76 -12.51
CA HIS A 69 2.51 -11.07 -13.35
C HIS A 69 3.93 -11.55 -13.06
N GLU A 70 4.82 -11.46 -14.05
CA GLU A 70 6.21 -11.92 -13.91
C GLU A 70 7.03 -11.09 -12.92
N ILE A 71 8.04 -11.70 -12.30
CA ILE A 71 9.04 -10.99 -11.50
C ILE A 71 9.75 -9.97 -12.40
N GLY A 72 9.84 -8.73 -11.93
CA GLY A 72 10.38 -7.60 -12.68
C GLY A 72 9.32 -6.66 -13.24
N SER A 73 8.07 -7.11 -13.37
CA SER A 73 6.95 -6.31 -13.87
C SER A 73 6.75 -5.05 -13.02
N ILE A 74 6.47 -3.93 -13.70
CA ILE A 74 6.04 -2.68 -13.07
C ILE A 74 4.52 -2.64 -13.12
N ILE A 75 3.90 -2.52 -11.95
CA ILE A 75 2.46 -2.64 -11.78
C ILE A 75 1.89 -1.30 -11.33
N CYS A 76 0.78 -0.92 -11.96
CA CYS A 76 -0.15 0.11 -11.52
C CYS A 76 -1.54 -0.55 -11.47
N LYS A 77 -2.02 -0.83 -10.26
CA LYS A 77 -3.30 -1.52 -10.03
C LYS A 77 -4.19 -0.65 -9.15
N ILE A 78 -5.43 -0.44 -9.55
CA ILE A 78 -6.44 0.27 -8.77
C ILE A 78 -7.44 -0.77 -8.27
N ASP A 79 -7.61 -0.83 -6.94
CA ASP A 79 -8.61 -1.64 -6.23
C ASP A 79 -9.62 -0.75 -5.47
#